data_AF-A0A8H7GS88-F1
#
_entry.id   AF-A0A8H7GS88-F1
#
_cell.length_a   1.000
_cell.length_b   1.000
_cell.length_c   1.000
_cell.angle_alpha   90.00
_cell.angle_beta   90.00
_cell.angle_gamma   90.00
#
_symmetry.space_group_name_H-M   'P 1'
#
loop_
_entity.id
_entity.type
_entity.pdbx_description
1 polymer ?
#
loop_
_entity_poly.entity_id
_entity_poly.type
_entity_poly.pdbx_seq_one_letter_code
_entity_poly.pdbx_strand_id
1 'polypeptide(L)'
;MPIAQVSPERIEQINSKLLNAGAIGFLKGTIVALASGTYLSYKYNHGPNKRVFLPQMKVGYFIAWGIVGITFAVENAKISVTKDLAEEENLKREQYFQQGLEG
;
A
#
# COMPACT_ATOMS: atom_id res chain seq x y z
N MET A 1 18.84 -19.21 7.40
CA MET A 1 18.10 -19.53 6.15
C MET A 1 18.74 -18.71 5.05
N PRO A 2 19.20 -19.31 3.94
CA PRO A 2 19.75 -18.52 2.84
C PRO A 2 18.58 -17.74 2.22
N ILE A 3 18.74 -16.42 2.14
CA ILE A 3 17.80 -15.54 1.44
C ILE A 3 17.83 -16.03 -0.01
N ALA A 4 16.74 -16.65 -0.48
CA ALA A 4 16.61 -17.03 -1.88
C ALA A 4 17.03 -15.81 -2.72
N GLN A 5 18.04 -15.95 -3.58
CA GLN A 5 18.50 -14.84 -4.41
C GLN A 5 17.34 -14.47 -5.34
N VAL A 6 16.58 -13.45 -4.94
CA VAL A 6 15.48 -12.91 -5.73
C VAL A 6 16.12 -12.31 -6.98
N SER A 7 15.73 -12.80 -8.16
CA SER A 7 16.30 -12.29 -9.41
C SER A 7 16.02 -10.79 -9.55
N PRO A 8 16.93 -10.02 -10.18
CA PRO A 8 16.74 -8.58 -10.37
C PRO A 8 15.43 -8.25 -11.11
N GLU A 9 15.04 -9.08 -12.09
CA GLU A 9 13.75 -8.98 -12.79
C GLU A 9 12.54 -9.12 -11.84
N ARG A 10 12.66 -9.96 -10.82
CA ARG A 10 11.59 -10.17 -9.84
C ARG A 10 11.48 -9.01 -8.86
N ILE A 11 12.61 -8.41 -8.48
CA ILE A 11 12.62 -7.17 -7.69
C ILE A 11 11.92 -6.05 -8.45
N GLU A 12 12.17 -5.94 -9.76
CA GLU A 12 11.52 -4.95 -10.61
C GLU A 12 10.00 -5.17 -10.68
N GLN A 13 9.55 -6.41 -10.89
CA GLN A 13 8.12 -6.74 -10.86
C GLN A 13 7.45 -6.42 -9.52
N ILE A 14 8.11 -6.72 -8.40
CA ILE A 14 7.62 -6.39 -7.06
C ILE A 14 7.53 -4.88 -6.89
N ASN A 15 8.57 -4.13 -7.32
CA ASN A 15 8.57 -2.67 -7.25
C ASN A 15 7.45 -2.05 -8.10
N SER A 16 7.20 -2.54 -9.32
CA SER A 16 6.09 -2.08 -10.15
C SER A 16 4.74 -2.36 -9.49
N LYS A 17 4.55 -3.54 -8.87
CA LYS A 17 3.34 -3.86 -8.11
C LYS A 17 3.15 -2.93 -6.91
N LEU A 18 4.22 -2.65 -6.15
CA LEU A 18 4.18 -1.77 -4.99
C LEU A 18 3.91 -0.31 -5.39
N LEU A 19 4.50 0.16 -6.49
CA LEU A 19 4.23 1.49 -7.04
C LEU A 19 2.78 1.65 -7.48
N ASN A 20 2.24 0.66 -8.20
CA ASN A 20 0.84 0.67 -8.61
C ASN A 20 -0.10 0.62 -7.40
N ALA A 21 0.18 -0.25 -6.42
CA ALA A 21 -0.56 -0.30 -5.17
C ALA A 21 -0.49 1.02 -4.41
N GLY A 22 0.68 1.67 -4.37
CA GLY A 22 0.87 2.99 -3.79
C GLY A 22 0.03 4.06 -4.48
N ALA A 23 0.00 4.09 -5.82
CA ALA A 23 -0.83 5.02 -6.59
C ALA A 23 -2.33 4.82 -6.32
N ILE A 24 -2.79 3.57 -6.29
CA ILE A 24 -4.17 3.22 -5.94
C ILE A 24 -4.48 3.63 -4.48
N GLY A 25 -3.53 3.38 -3.57
CA GLY A 25 -3.62 3.76 -2.16
C GLY A 25 -3.74 5.26 -1.97
N PHE A 26 -2.94 6.03 -2.70
CA PHE A 26 -3.01 7.49 -2.72
C PHE A 26 -4.40 7.95 -3.16
N LEU A 27 -4.92 7.44 -4.28
CA LEU A 27 -6.26 7.78 -4.77
C LEU A 27 -7.37 7.46 -3.77
N LYS A 28 -7.27 6.31 -3.07
CA LYS A 28 -8.21 5.99 -1.99
C LYS A 28 -8.08 6.96 -0.83
N GLY A 29 -6.85 7.30 -0.44
CA GLY A 29 -6.55 8.29 0.59
C GLY A 29 -7.10 9.68 0.25
N THR A 30 -6.99 10.13 -1.01
CA THR A 30 -7.53 11.44 -1.43
C THR A 30 -9.04 11.48 -1.39
N ILE A 31 -9.73 10.39 -1.75
CA ILE A 31 -11.20 10.28 -1.60
C ILE A 31 -11.60 10.43 -0.12
N VAL A 32 -10.92 9.74 0.79
CA VAL A 32 -11.16 9.85 2.23
C VAL A 32 -10.87 11.28 2.72
N ALA A 33 -9.78 11.88 2.27
CA ALA A 33 -9.42 13.25 2.60
C ALA A 33 -10.49 14.26 2.17
N LEU A 34 -11.06 14.09 0.98
CA LEU A 34 -12.10 14.97 0.44
C LEU A 34 -13.42 14.78 1.20
N ALA A 35 -13.86 13.54 1.41
CA ALA A 35 -15.11 13.25 2.11
C ALA A 35 -15.06 13.71 3.58
N SER A 36 -13.99 13.35 4.30
CA SER A 36 -13.83 13.73 5.70
C SER A 36 -13.47 15.22 5.85
N GLY A 37 -12.65 15.76 4.95
CA GLY A 37 -12.25 17.17 4.97
C GLY A 37 -13.39 18.13 4.64
N THR A 38 -14.30 17.76 3.73
CA THR A 38 -15.52 18.55 3.48
C THR A 38 -16.47 18.52 4.68
N TYR A 39 -16.66 17.36 5.31
CA TYR A 39 -17.44 17.25 6.54
C TYR A 39 -16.87 18.09 7.69
N LEU A 40 -15.55 17.98 7.94
CA LEU A 40 -14.88 18.79 8.97
C LEU A 40 -14.94 20.27 8.63
N SER A 41 -14.73 20.65 7.36
CA SER A 41 -14.84 22.05 6.94
C SER A 41 -16.27 22.58 7.14
N TYR A 42 -17.31 21.77 6.89
CA TYR A 42 -18.70 22.17 7.14
C TYR A 42 -18.94 22.39 8.64
N LYS A 43 -18.56 21.41 9.47
CA LYS A 43 -18.76 21.45 10.93
C LYS A 43 -18.03 22.61 11.60
N TYR A 44 -16.77 22.87 11.22
CA TYR A 44 -15.93 23.86 11.90
C TYR A 44 -15.98 25.27 11.31
N ASN A 45 -16.32 25.46 10.02
CA ASN A 45 -16.47 26.82 9.46
C ASN A 45 -17.87 27.42 9.66
N HIS A 46 -18.90 26.62 9.95
CA HIS A 46 -20.25 27.13 10.29
C HIS A 46 -20.45 27.29 11.81
N GLY A 47 -19.49 26.88 12.63
CA GLY A 47 -19.49 27.12 14.07
C GLY A 47 -19.03 28.55 14.43
N PRO A 48 -19.22 28.99 15.69
CA PRO A 48 -18.89 30.35 16.15
C PRO A 48 -17.39 30.70 16.06
N ASN A 49 -16.51 29.73 15.76
CA ASN A 49 -15.06 29.92 15.70
C ASN A 49 -14.56 29.90 14.23
N LYS A 50 -14.77 31.02 13.52
CA LYS A 50 -14.64 31.19 12.05
C LYS A 50 -13.25 30.98 11.40
N ARG A 51 -12.21 30.50 12.12
CA ARG A 51 -10.83 30.45 11.60
C ARG A 51 -10.03 29.18 11.91
N VAL A 52 -10.67 28.04 12.17
CA VAL A 52 -9.92 26.83 12.58
C VAL A 52 -9.32 26.07 11.38
N PHE A 53 -9.99 26.04 10.22
CA PHE A 53 -9.55 25.23 9.07
C PHE A 53 -8.95 26.09 7.94
N LEU A 54 -7.77 26.67 8.21
CA LEU A 54 -7.00 27.45 7.25
C LEU A 54 -6.63 26.63 6.00
N PRO A 55 -6.47 27.25 4.82
CA PRO A 55 -6.11 26.54 3.58
C PRO A 55 -4.87 25.65 3.71
N GLN A 56 -3.87 26.08 4.49
CA GLN A 56 -2.65 25.31 4.75
C GLN A 56 -2.95 24.00 5.50
N MET A 57 -3.84 24.04 6.50
CA MET A 57 -4.27 22.85 7.24
C MET A 57 -5.06 21.88 6.36
N LYS A 58 -5.85 22.40 5.40
CA LYS A 58 -6.56 21.58 4.40
C LYS A 58 -5.58 20.81 3.52
N VAL A 59 -4.53 21.48 3.03
CA VAL A 59 -3.49 20.86 2.21
C VAL A 59 -2.72 19.82 3.02
N GLY A 60 -2.32 20.15 4.26
CA GLY A 60 -1.64 19.19 5.15
C GLY A 60 -2.50 17.96 5.46
N TYR A 61 -3.80 18.16 5.73
CA TYR A 61 -4.74 17.08 5.95
C TYR A 61 -4.90 16.17 4.73
N PHE A 62 -4.94 16.76 3.54
CA PHE A 62 -5.01 16.01 2.29
C PHE A 62 -3.75 15.17 2.05
N ILE A 63 -2.57 15.77 2.25
CA ILE A 63 -1.29 15.06 2.12
C ILE A 63 -1.20 13.93 3.15
N ALA A 64 -1.60 14.16 4.40
CA ALA A 64 -1.57 13.16 5.46
C ALA A 64 -2.41 11.92 5.09
N TRP A 65 -3.64 12.12 4.62
CA TRP A 65 -4.49 11.03 4.15
C TRP A 65 -3.96 10.35 2.89
N GLY A 66 -3.31 11.09 1.99
CA GLY A 66 -2.60 10.52 0.85
C GLY A 66 -1.48 9.57 1.27
N ILE A 67 -0.64 9.96 2.24
CA ILE A 67 0.43 9.12 2.79
C ILE A 67 -0.15 7.88 3.48
N VAL A 68 -1.17 8.05 4.32
CA VAL A 68 -1.85 6.93 5.00
C VAL A 68 -2.41 5.93 3.97
N GLY A 69 -3.04 6.44 2.91
CA GLY A 69 -3.56 5.61 1.82
C GLY A 69 -2.47 4.82 1.09
N ILE A 70 -1.33 5.45 0.77
CA ILE A 70 -0.16 4.80 0.17
C ILE A 70 0.34 3.69 1.10
N THR A 71 0.63 4.01 2.36
CA THR A 71 1.19 3.05 3.33
C THR A 71 0.30 1.83 3.48
N PHE A 72 -1.00 2.02 3.66
CA PHE A 72 -1.94 0.91 3.82
C PHE A 72 -2.04 0.02 2.57
N ALA A 73 -2.03 0.61 1.37
CA ALA A 73 -2.07 -0.16 0.14
C ALA A 73 -0.76 -0.93 -0.12
N VAL A 74 0.38 -0.30 0.17
CA VAL A 74 1.71 -0.90 0.05
C VAL A 74 1.88 -2.05 1.06
N GLU A 75 1.43 -1.89 2.31
CA GLU A 75 1.48 -2.96 3.32
C GLU A 75 0.64 -4.17 2.91
N ASN A 76 -0.58 -3.95 2.42
CA ASN A 76 -1.41 -5.04 1.90
C ASN A 76 -0.77 -5.73 0.68
N ALA A 77 -0.17 -4.97 -0.23
CA ALA A 77 0.53 -5.54 -1.38
C ALA A 77 1.76 -6.36 -0.95
N LYS A 78 2.52 -5.89 0.06
CA LYS A 78 3.63 -6.67 0.62
C LYS A 78 3.16 -8.00 1.18
N ILE A 79 2.07 -8.03 1.96
CA ILE A 79 1.52 -9.28 2.50
C ILE A 79 1.16 -10.24 1.37
N SER A 80 0.52 -9.75 0.30
CA SER A 80 0.19 -10.58 -0.87
C SER A 80 1.45 -11.13 -1.53
N VAL A 81 2.45 -10.29 -1.79
CA VAL A 81 3.72 -10.72 -2.41
C VAL A 81 4.45 -11.74 -1.54
N THR A 82 4.44 -11.59 -0.21
CA THR A 82 5.06 -12.56 0.70
C THR A 82 4.35 -13.92 0.64
N LYS A 83 3.01 -13.93 0.52
CA LYS A 83 2.25 -15.18 0.32
C LYS A 83 2.60 -15.84 -1.01
N ASP A 84 2.61 -15.07 -2.10
CA ASP A 84 2.99 -15.56 -3.43
C ASP A 84 4.39 -16.21 -3.40
N LEU A 85 5.34 -15.58 -2.69
CA LEU A 85 6.71 -16.10 -2.54
C LEU A 85 6.77 -17.40 -1.73
N ALA A 86 5.98 -17.50 -0.65
CA ALA A 86 5.93 -18.71 0.17
C ALA A 86 5.31 -19.90 -0.61
N GLU A 87 4.28 -19.65 -1.41
CA GLU A 87 3.69 -20.66 -2.28
C GLU A 87 4.68 -21.11 -3.37
N GLU A 88 5.41 -20.18 -3.98
CA GLU A 88 6.43 -20.50 -4.99
C GLU A 88 7.58 -21.34 -4.40
N GLU A 89 8.01 -21.07 -3.16
CA GLU A 89 9.03 -21.88 -2.49
C GLU A 89 8.53 -23.30 -2.18
N ASN A 90 7.26 -23.45 -1.76
CA ASN A 90 6.66 -24.76 -1.52
C ASN A 90 6.56 -25.58 -2.81
N LEU A 91 6.13 -24.97 -3.93
CA LEU A 91 6.08 -25.63 -5.23
C LEU A 91 7.47 -26.08 -5.69
N LYS A 92 8.51 -25.24 -5.52
CA LYS A 92 9.89 -25.64 -5.84
C LYS A 92 10.34 -26.81 -4.98
N ARG A 93 10.04 -26.80 -3.67
CA ARG A 93 10.35 -27.92 -2.78
C ARG A 93 9.66 -29.21 -3.21
N GLU A 94 8.39 -29.16 -3.59
CA GLU A 94 7.65 -30.32 -4.09
C GLU A 94 8.25 -30.86 -5.39
N GLN A 95 8.63 -29.99 -6.34
CA GLN A 95 9.28 -30.39 -7.58
C GLN A 95 10.62 -31.09 -7.35
N TYR A 96 11.46 -30.56 -6.45
CA TYR A 96 12.72 -31.23 -6.08
C TYR A 96 12.47 -32.58 -5.41
N PHE A 97 11.41 -32.68 -4.59
CA PHE A 97 11.06 -33.93 -3.92
C PHE A 97 10.58 -35.00 -4.92
N GLN A 98 9.80 -34.60 -5.92
CA GLN A 98 9.36 -35.50 -7.01
C GLN A 98 10.53 -35.94 -7.88
N GLN A 99 11.42 -35.04 -8.29
CA GLN A 99 12.62 -35.39 -9.06
C GLN A 99 13.58 -36.30 -8.29
N GLY A 100 13.69 -36.13 -6.97
CA GLY A 100 14.50 -37.00 -6.12
C GLY A 100 13.88 -38.38 -5.85
N LEU A 101 12.60 -38.58 -6.15
CA LEU A 101 11.90 -39.87 -6.05
C LEU A 101 11.89 -40.66 -7.37
N GLU A 102 12.14 -39.99 -8.50
CA GLU A 102 12.22 -40.61 -9.84
C GLU A 102 13.64 -41.06 -10.25
N GLY A 103 14.64 -40.88 -9.38
CA GLY A 103 16.02 -41.37 -9.55
C GLY A 103 16.35 -42.52 -8.59
#